data_AF-A0A7S0L8M8-F1
#
_entry.id   AF-A0A7S0L8M8-F1
#
_cell.length_a   1.000
_cell.length_b   1.000
_cell.length_c   1.000
_cell.angle_alpha   90.00
_cell.angle_beta   90.00
_cell.angle_gamma   90.00
#
_symmetry.space_group_name_H-M   'P 1'
#
loop_
_entity.id
_entity.type
_entity.pdbx_description
1 polymer ?
#
loop_
_entity_poly.entity_id
_entity_poly.type
_entity_poly.pdbx_seq_one_letter_code
_entity_poly.pdbx_strand_id
1 'polypeptide(L)'
;MCPKTCRKCHLHGKWSRRSSFFLVFGSVLFLAVVLVGACFRFADSFEKASTVAELRLARMSVRVPLLKRILAVFSVELLGRVMIATYVVNEGTTPWHTWLTAQGYNRQRLTYSWLFSFHHLCNYAAAVGGITCVLGFKPMASALVMLLDIVLDAYDVIGNIYSNWSLGRGLYINELMAKKVSLLGCVTMLVGMSLQKKRKKVFTGLLLESQATSLSASFALLAGRLLITFLFAFVGVSELGRLMSENSPYRDGDPHDTIWPKCVELILVIPFALGFHTSTTARTLAISLALEAMTAWSWSLFPLRWAGHSREHYVTNLATAGGLLLLQSLGGGRFTMDEMLRKKES
;
A
#
# COMPACT_ATOMS: atom_id res chain seq x y z
N MET A 1 -2.85 18.50 -48.81
CA MET A 1 -4.31 18.23 -48.66
C MET A 1 -4.50 17.35 -47.43
N CYS A 2 -5.15 17.87 -46.40
CA CYS A 2 -5.38 17.18 -45.12
C CYS A 2 -6.85 16.75 -45.07
N PRO A 3 -7.19 15.46 -44.90
CA PRO A 3 -8.58 15.03 -44.99
C PRO A 3 -9.37 15.50 -43.77
N LYS A 4 -10.21 16.51 -44.00
CA LYS A 4 -11.24 17.02 -43.10
C LYS A 4 -12.45 16.10 -43.07
N THR A 5 -12.42 14.93 -42.43
CA THR A 5 -13.67 14.20 -42.12
C THR A 5 -13.47 13.17 -41.01
N CYS A 6 -13.64 13.59 -39.77
CA CYS A 6 -14.14 12.70 -38.72
C CYS A 6 -14.99 13.52 -37.72
N ARG A 7 -16.23 13.83 -38.13
CA ARG A 7 -17.24 14.56 -37.33
C ARG A 7 -18.38 13.64 -36.84
N LYS A 8 -18.11 12.35 -36.64
CA LYS A 8 -19.12 11.36 -36.22
C LYS A 8 -18.66 10.51 -35.03
N CYS A 9 -18.40 11.13 -33.87
CA CYS A 9 -18.24 10.42 -32.59
C CYS A 9 -18.89 11.15 -31.40
N HIS A 10 -19.98 11.90 -31.61
CA HIS A 10 -20.65 12.67 -30.53
C HIS A 10 -22.04 12.16 -30.11
N LEU A 11 -22.36 10.90 -30.40
CA LEU A 11 -23.58 10.25 -29.91
C LEU A 11 -23.28 9.10 -28.94
N HIS A 12 -22.18 9.15 -28.19
CA HIS A 12 -22.08 8.35 -26.96
C HIS A 12 -22.99 9.01 -25.92
N GLY A 13 -24.07 8.31 -25.57
CA GLY A 13 -25.08 8.75 -24.63
C GLY A 13 -24.41 9.33 -23.38
N LYS A 14 -24.79 10.57 -23.03
CA LYS A 14 -24.43 11.20 -21.76
C LYS A 14 -25.06 10.37 -20.64
N TRP A 15 -24.40 9.30 -20.23
CA TRP A 15 -24.60 8.73 -18.91
C TRP A 15 -24.37 9.88 -17.94
N SER A 16 -25.42 10.24 -17.19
CA SER A 16 -25.28 11.32 -16.23
C SER A 16 -24.19 10.90 -15.24
N ARG A 17 -23.25 11.78 -14.90
CA ARG A 17 -22.18 11.50 -13.91
C ARG A 17 -22.75 10.87 -12.62
N ARG A 18 -24.00 11.20 -12.27
CA ARG A 18 -24.74 10.61 -11.14
C ARG A 18 -25.12 9.15 -11.39
N SER A 19 -25.60 8.80 -12.58
CA SER A 19 -26.00 7.43 -12.95
C SER A 19 -24.81 6.47 -12.94
N SER A 20 -23.66 6.89 -13.50
CA SER A 20 -22.43 6.07 -13.45
C SER A 20 -21.89 5.94 -12.03
N PHE A 21 -21.98 7.00 -11.22
CA PHE A 21 -21.61 6.95 -9.81
C PHE A 21 -22.48 5.94 -9.04
N PHE A 22 -23.80 6.05 -9.06
CA PHE A 22 -24.66 5.14 -8.30
C PHE A 22 -24.58 3.69 -8.80
N LEU A 23 -24.40 3.45 -10.09
CA LEU A 23 -24.30 2.09 -10.62
C LEU A 23 -22.99 1.44 -10.20
N VAL A 24 -21.86 2.16 -10.27
CA VAL A 24 -20.55 1.66 -9.84
C VAL A 24 -20.48 1.52 -8.31
N PHE A 25 -20.78 2.58 -7.55
CA PHE A 25 -20.72 2.52 -6.09
C PHE A 25 -21.80 1.59 -5.49
N GLY A 26 -22.97 1.50 -6.11
CA GLY A 26 -24.03 0.58 -5.71
C GLY A 26 -23.69 -0.88 -6.00
N SER A 27 -23.08 -1.20 -7.15
CA SER A 27 -22.61 -2.56 -7.45
C SER A 27 -21.40 -2.95 -6.59
N VAL A 28 -20.51 -2.01 -6.28
CA VAL A 28 -19.41 -2.22 -5.32
C VAL A 28 -19.95 -2.47 -3.91
N LEU A 29 -20.94 -1.70 -3.46
CA LEU A 29 -21.60 -1.93 -2.16
C LEU A 29 -22.34 -3.28 -2.14
N PHE A 30 -23.04 -3.64 -3.22
CA PHE A 30 -23.69 -4.94 -3.34
C PHE A 30 -22.67 -6.09 -3.31
N LEU A 31 -21.60 -5.98 -4.10
CA LEU A 31 -20.50 -6.95 -4.10
C LEU A 31 -19.86 -7.02 -2.71
N ALA A 32 -19.69 -5.89 -2.03
CA ALA A 32 -19.19 -5.83 -0.66
C ALA A 32 -20.08 -6.58 0.32
N VAL A 33 -21.41 -6.40 0.24
CA VAL A 33 -22.38 -7.12 1.08
C VAL A 33 -22.34 -8.62 0.79
N VAL A 34 -22.30 -9.02 -0.49
CA VAL A 34 -22.21 -10.43 -0.90
C VAL A 34 -20.90 -11.07 -0.42
N LEU A 35 -19.78 -10.37 -0.58
CA LEU A 35 -18.47 -10.84 -0.15
C LEU A 35 -18.36 -10.93 1.36
N VAL A 36 -18.89 -9.95 2.10
CA VAL A 36 -18.99 -10.02 3.56
C VAL A 36 -19.83 -11.23 3.96
N GLY A 37 -20.99 -11.42 3.34
CA GLY A 37 -21.83 -12.60 3.58
C GLY A 37 -21.12 -13.93 3.27
N ALA A 38 -20.35 -14.00 2.18
CA ALA A 38 -19.53 -15.15 1.84
C ALA A 38 -18.38 -15.37 2.83
N CYS A 39 -17.70 -14.31 3.23
CA CYS A 39 -16.66 -14.31 4.26
C CYS A 39 -17.18 -14.86 5.60
N PHE A 40 -18.37 -14.43 6.03
CA PHE A 40 -19.05 -15.01 7.20
C PHE A 40 -19.38 -16.50 7.00
N ARG A 41 -19.90 -16.88 5.83
CA ARG A 41 -20.29 -18.27 5.54
C ARG A 41 -19.10 -19.23 5.47
N PHE A 42 -17.94 -18.76 5.00
CA PHE A 42 -16.75 -19.58 4.77
C PHE A 42 -15.62 -19.34 5.78
N ALA A 43 -15.85 -18.53 6.81
CA ALA A 43 -14.88 -18.18 7.86
C ALA A 43 -14.14 -19.43 8.39
N ASP A 44 -14.90 -20.41 8.89
CA ASP A 44 -14.38 -21.67 9.42
C ASP A 44 -13.55 -22.47 8.41
N SER A 45 -13.91 -22.40 7.13
CA SER A 45 -13.19 -23.11 6.06
C SER A 45 -11.85 -22.45 5.77
N PHE A 46 -11.81 -21.11 5.75
CA PHE A 46 -10.56 -20.35 5.59
C PHE A 46 -9.63 -20.53 6.78
N GLU A 47 -10.16 -20.54 8.00
CA GLU A 47 -9.39 -20.77 9.21
C GLU A 47 -8.77 -22.17 9.24
N LYS A 48 -9.55 -23.21 8.90
CA LYS A 48 -9.06 -24.58 8.76
C LYS A 48 -7.96 -24.67 7.70
N ALA A 49 -8.15 -24.06 6.53
CA ALA A 49 -7.16 -24.07 5.45
C ALA A 49 -5.86 -23.36 5.86
N SER A 50 -5.96 -22.20 6.52
CA SER A 50 -4.80 -21.45 7.05
C SER A 50 -4.03 -22.27 8.08
N THR A 51 -4.74 -22.86 9.05
CA THR A 51 -4.13 -23.70 10.10
C THR A 51 -3.43 -24.93 9.50
N VAL A 52 -4.03 -25.57 8.49
CA VAL A 52 -3.40 -26.70 7.77
C VAL A 52 -2.15 -26.25 7.01
N ALA A 53 -2.17 -25.09 6.37
CA ALA A 53 -1.00 -24.54 5.68
C ALA A 53 0.14 -24.22 6.65
N GLU A 54 -0.16 -23.61 7.80
CA GLU A 54 0.83 -23.32 8.85
C GLU A 54 1.40 -24.60 9.46
N LEU A 55 0.57 -25.62 9.71
CA LEU A 55 1.02 -26.94 10.15
C LEU A 55 1.93 -27.63 9.11
N ARG A 56 1.61 -27.52 7.82
CA ARG A 56 2.46 -28.06 6.74
C ARG A 56 3.80 -27.34 6.68
N LEU A 57 3.80 -26.00 6.74
CA LEU A 57 5.02 -25.18 6.81
C LEU A 57 5.86 -25.52 8.04
N ALA A 58 5.22 -25.68 9.21
CA ALA A 58 5.90 -26.10 10.44
C ALA A 58 6.55 -27.48 10.28
N ARG A 59 5.83 -28.48 9.74
CA ARG A 59 6.40 -29.81 9.46
C ARG A 59 7.54 -29.77 8.46
N MET A 60 7.43 -28.96 7.40
CA MET A 60 8.52 -28.78 6.43
C MET A 60 9.75 -28.11 7.07
N SER A 61 9.53 -27.13 7.95
CA SER A 61 10.62 -26.45 8.67
C SER A 61 11.39 -27.39 9.62
N VAL A 62 10.72 -28.40 10.19
CA VAL A 62 11.38 -29.43 11.01
C VAL A 62 12.25 -30.35 10.16
N ARG A 63 11.82 -30.67 8.93
CA ARG A 63 12.55 -31.58 8.03
C ARG A 63 13.74 -30.94 7.33
N VAL A 64 13.76 -29.62 7.18
CA VAL A 64 14.83 -28.90 6.49
C VAL A 64 15.45 -27.87 7.43
N PRO A 65 16.45 -28.24 8.26
CA PRO A 65 17.03 -27.36 9.27
C PRO A 65 17.67 -26.09 8.66
N LEU A 66 18.13 -26.17 7.40
CA LEU A 66 18.57 -25.00 6.64
C LEU A 66 17.43 -24.01 6.36
N LEU A 67 16.26 -24.51 5.96
CA LEU A 67 15.06 -23.70 5.74
C LEU A 67 14.61 -23.04 7.05
N LYS A 68 14.67 -23.77 8.17
CA LYS A 68 14.40 -23.18 9.49
C LYS A 68 15.38 -22.06 9.85
N ARG A 69 16.68 -22.21 9.55
CA ARG A 69 17.67 -21.15 9.77
C ARG A 69 17.41 -19.94 8.86
N ILE A 70 17.11 -20.17 7.58
CA ILE A 70 16.76 -19.10 6.63
C ILE A 70 15.49 -18.38 7.08
N LEU A 71 14.41 -19.11 7.39
CA LEU A 71 13.15 -18.53 7.86
C LEU A 71 13.27 -17.86 9.24
N ALA A 72 14.16 -18.36 10.12
CA ALA A 72 14.45 -17.71 11.39
C ALA A 72 15.18 -16.37 11.21
N VAL A 73 16.00 -16.25 10.15
CA VAL A 73 16.64 -14.98 9.75
C VAL A 73 15.59 -14.04 9.14
N PHE A 74 14.68 -14.54 8.32
CA PHE A 74 13.62 -13.76 7.68
C PHE A 74 12.32 -13.74 8.50
N SER A 75 12.34 -13.01 9.62
CA SER A 75 11.08 -12.67 10.30
C SER A 75 10.17 -11.85 9.36
N VAL A 76 8.86 -12.08 9.43
CA VAL A 76 7.84 -11.29 8.69
C VAL A 76 8.03 -9.79 8.93
N GLU A 77 8.47 -9.43 10.13
CA GLU A 77 8.81 -8.07 10.49
C GLU A 77 10.03 -7.53 9.74
N LEU A 78 11.13 -8.29 9.65
CA LEU A 78 12.30 -7.87 8.88
C LEU A 78 11.92 -7.70 7.40
N LEU A 79 11.14 -8.63 6.85
CA LEU A 79 10.65 -8.54 5.48
C LEU A 79 9.80 -7.27 5.29
N GLY A 80 8.85 -7.01 6.18
CA GLY A 80 8.04 -5.79 6.14
C GLY A 80 8.88 -4.51 6.19
N ARG A 81 9.90 -4.47 7.06
CA ARG A 81 10.85 -3.33 7.11
C ARG A 81 11.65 -3.17 5.83
N VAL A 82 12.17 -4.25 5.27
CA VAL A 82 12.93 -4.23 4.00
C VAL A 82 12.04 -3.68 2.89
N MET A 83 10.82 -4.17 2.76
CA MET A 83 9.89 -3.72 1.72
C MET A 83 9.53 -2.24 1.84
N ILE A 84 9.27 -1.74 3.06
CA ILE A 84 9.02 -0.31 3.30
C ILE A 84 10.30 0.51 3.03
N ALA A 85 11.47 0.02 3.46
CA ALA A 85 12.75 0.69 3.26
C ALA A 85 13.09 0.84 1.77
N THR A 86 12.69 -0.12 0.93
CA THR A 86 12.86 -0.04 -0.54
C THR A 86 12.25 1.24 -1.13
N TYR A 87 11.09 1.69 -0.62
CA TYR A 87 10.48 2.95 -1.07
C TYR A 87 11.34 4.16 -0.72
N VAL A 88 11.69 4.36 0.56
CA VAL A 88 12.47 5.55 0.97
C VAL A 88 13.89 5.55 0.38
N VAL A 89 14.50 4.37 0.17
CA VAL A 89 15.79 4.26 -0.52
C VAL A 89 15.65 4.60 -2.01
N ASN A 90 14.55 4.19 -2.65
CA ASN A 90 14.25 4.61 -4.01
C ASN A 90 14.12 6.13 -4.09
N GLU A 91 13.32 6.74 -3.22
CA GLU A 91 13.13 8.20 -3.20
C GLU A 91 14.41 8.96 -2.90
N GLY A 92 15.25 8.48 -2.00
CA GLY A 92 16.57 9.08 -1.73
C GLY A 92 17.56 8.94 -2.89
N THR A 93 17.39 7.95 -3.78
CA THR A 93 18.26 7.75 -4.96
C THR A 93 17.71 8.37 -6.23
N THR A 94 16.42 8.73 -6.28
CA THR A 94 15.79 9.42 -7.41
C THR A 94 16.53 10.70 -7.82
N PRO A 95 16.95 11.61 -6.92
CA PRO A 95 17.65 12.84 -7.29
C PRO A 95 18.97 12.56 -8.03
N TRP A 96 19.70 11.54 -7.58
CA TRP A 96 20.93 11.10 -8.21
C TRP A 96 20.67 10.56 -9.63
N HIS A 97 19.65 9.72 -9.80
CA HIS A 97 19.27 9.19 -11.10
C HIS A 97 18.79 10.30 -12.06
N THR A 98 18.00 11.25 -11.57
CA THR A 98 17.56 12.41 -12.35
C THR A 98 18.74 13.29 -12.73
N TRP A 99 19.70 13.51 -11.83
CA TRP A 99 20.91 14.27 -12.14
C TRP A 99 21.75 13.61 -13.23
N LEU A 100 21.96 12.29 -13.15
CA LEU A 100 22.71 11.52 -14.15
C LEU A 100 22.03 11.56 -15.52
N THR A 101 20.71 11.41 -15.58
CA THR A 101 19.96 11.42 -16.85
C THR A 101 19.80 12.83 -17.42
N ALA A 102 19.71 13.86 -16.57
CA ALA A 102 19.61 15.27 -16.97
C ALA A 102 20.93 15.84 -17.53
N GLN A 103 22.07 15.18 -17.36
CA GLN A 103 23.33 15.61 -18.00
C GLN A 103 23.24 15.66 -19.55
N GLY A 104 22.21 15.04 -20.15
CA GLY A 104 21.91 15.14 -21.59
C GLY A 104 20.83 16.17 -21.99
N TYR A 105 20.09 16.78 -21.06
CA TYR A 105 18.95 17.66 -21.36
C TYR A 105 19.06 19.01 -20.62
N ASN A 106 19.45 20.05 -21.36
CA ASN A 106 19.43 21.49 -21.01
C ASN A 106 19.43 21.84 -19.50
N ARG A 107 20.64 21.98 -18.92
CA ARG A 107 20.93 22.42 -17.54
C ARG A 107 20.23 23.73 -17.09
N GLN A 108 19.73 24.55 -18.02
CA GLN A 108 19.28 25.92 -17.75
C GLN A 108 17.92 26.05 -17.05
N ARG A 109 17.13 24.98 -16.89
CA ARG A 109 15.84 25.05 -16.16
C ARG A 109 15.89 24.60 -14.70
N LEU A 110 17.05 24.15 -14.20
CA LEU A 110 17.24 23.83 -12.79
C LEU A 110 17.67 25.08 -12.02
N THR A 111 16.80 26.09 -11.94
CA THR A 111 16.87 27.03 -10.83
C THR A 111 16.49 26.26 -9.56
N TYR A 112 17.52 25.80 -8.84
CA TYR A 112 17.39 25.12 -7.54
C TYR A 112 16.72 26.07 -6.55
N SER A 113 15.41 25.89 -6.33
CA SER A 113 14.74 26.54 -5.21
C SER A 113 15.18 25.87 -3.90
N TRP A 114 15.30 26.63 -2.83
CA TRP A 114 15.65 26.09 -1.49
C TRP A 114 14.74 24.94 -1.06
N LEU A 115 13.47 24.96 -1.47
CA LEU A 115 12.49 23.90 -1.22
C LEU A 115 12.89 22.58 -1.89
N PHE A 116 13.45 22.63 -3.09
CA PHE A 116 13.92 21.44 -3.82
C PHE A 116 15.12 20.79 -3.10
N SER A 117 16.07 21.60 -2.62
CA SER A 117 17.21 21.12 -1.84
C SER A 117 16.80 20.52 -0.49
N PHE A 118 15.80 21.12 0.18
CA PHE A 118 15.27 20.60 1.44
C PHE A 118 14.59 19.24 1.25
N HIS A 119 13.71 19.11 0.25
CA HIS A 119 13.04 17.84 -0.04
C HIS A 119 14.06 16.72 -0.34
N HIS A 120 15.10 17.00 -1.13
CA HIS A 120 16.16 16.02 -1.35
C HIS A 120 16.91 15.62 -0.08
N LEU A 121 17.22 16.57 0.80
CA LEU A 121 17.85 16.26 2.08
C LEU A 121 16.96 15.35 2.93
N CYS A 122 15.65 15.58 2.95
CA CYS A 122 14.67 14.71 3.60
C CYS A 122 14.69 13.29 3.01
N ASN A 123 14.63 13.15 1.68
CA ASN A 123 14.64 11.84 1.03
C ASN A 123 15.95 11.07 1.32
N TYR A 124 17.11 11.75 1.33
CA TYR A 124 18.37 11.14 1.72
C TYR A 124 18.38 10.70 3.18
N ALA A 125 17.90 11.54 4.10
CA ALA A 125 17.79 11.19 5.51
C ALA A 125 16.84 10.00 5.72
N ALA A 126 15.73 9.94 4.97
CA ALA A 126 14.77 8.86 4.98
C ALA A 126 15.36 7.56 4.43
N ALA A 127 16.14 7.61 3.35
CA ALA A 127 16.86 6.45 2.81
C ALA A 127 17.84 5.87 3.86
N VAL A 128 18.63 6.73 4.51
CA VAL A 128 19.51 6.32 5.62
C VAL A 128 18.68 5.73 6.76
N GLY A 129 17.57 6.36 7.13
CA GLY A 129 16.61 5.86 8.10
C GLY A 129 16.05 4.48 7.74
N GLY A 130 15.71 4.24 6.47
CA GLY A 130 15.26 2.94 5.96
C GLY A 130 16.31 1.86 6.17
N ILE A 131 17.56 2.13 5.78
CA ILE A 131 18.70 1.22 5.95
C ILE A 131 18.93 0.91 7.45
N THR A 132 18.99 1.92 8.31
CA THR A 132 19.19 1.71 9.75
C THR A 132 18.02 0.99 10.40
N CYS A 133 16.79 1.20 9.92
CA CYS A 133 15.59 0.47 10.37
C CYS A 133 15.68 -1.03 10.07
N VAL A 134 16.11 -1.39 8.85
CA VAL A 134 16.34 -2.77 8.41
C VAL A 134 17.43 -3.43 9.25
N LEU A 135 18.54 -2.72 9.49
CA LEU A 135 19.64 -3.19 10.33
C LEU A 135 19.27 -3.27 11.83
N GLY A 136 18.10 -2.77 12.22
CA GLY A 136 17.66 -2.74 13.61
C GLY A 136 18.38 -1.72 14.48
N PHE A 137 19.10 -0.76 13.88
CA PHE A 137 19.74 0.34 14.59
C PHE A 137 18.71 1.43 14.90
N LYS A 138 18.43 1.63 16.19
CA LYS A 138 17.44 2.61 16.71
C LYS A 138 16.14 2.65 15.88
N PRO A 139 15.42 1.53 15.73
CA PRO A 139 14.34 1.38 14.76
C PRO A 139 13.22 2.42 14.91
N MET A 140 12.96 2.89 16.14
CA MET A 140 11.99 3.96 16.40
C MET A 140 12.42 5.29 15.76
N ALA A 141 13.66 5.72 15.97
CA ALA A 141 14.17 6.98 15.41
C ALA A 141 14.20 6.90 13.87
N SER A 142 14.70 5.77 13.36
CA SER A 142 14.71 5.45 11.93
C SER A 142 13.30 5.53 11.30
N ALA A 143 12.30 4.91 11.94
CA ALA A 143 10.91 4.96 11.48
C ALA A 143 10.30 6.37 11.55
N LEU A 144 10.67 7.20 12.53
CA LEU A 144 10.21 8.59 12.62
C LEU A 144 10.79 9.46 11.49
N VAL A 145 12.05 9.25 11.11
CA VAL A 145 12.67 9.95 9.97
C VAL A 145 11.97 9.55 8.68
N MET A 146 11.71 8.25 8.48
CA MET A 146 10.92 7.77 7.33
C MET A 146 9.48 8.33 7.33
N LEU A 147 8.85 8.45 8.50
CA LEU A 147 7.51 9.01 8.62
C LEU A 147 7.48 10.48 8.21
N LEU A 148 8.47 11.27 8.63
CA LEU A 148 8.55 12.69 8.28
C LEU A 148 8.61 12.88 6.76
N ASP A 149 9.44 12.09 6.09
CA ASP A 149 9.58 12.08 4.63
C ASP A 149 8.25 11.78 3.92
N ILE A 150 7.58 10.70 4.33
CA ILE A 150 6.29 10.30 3.76
C ILE A 150 5.18 11.33 4.08
N VAL A 151 5.26 12.04 5.20
CA VAL A 151 4.36 13.16 5.51
C VAL A 151 4.58 14.32 4.54
N LEU A 152 5.83 14.63 4.20
CA LEU A 152 6.15 15.66 3.20
C LEU A 152 5.64 15.24 1.81
N ASP A 153 5.87 13.99 1.40
CA ASP A 153 5.33 13.44 0.15
C ASP A 153 3.80 13.52 0.09
N ALA A 154 3.12 13.10 1.17
CA ALA A 154 1.68 13.15 1.25
C ALA A 154 1.15 14.59 1.24
N TYR A 155 1.86 15.52 1.89
CA TYR A 155 1.55 16.94 1.84
C TYR A 155 1.64 17.49 0.41
N ASP A 156 2.70 17.16 -0.33
CA ASP A 156 2.87 17.59 -1.72
C ASP A 156 1.77 17.00 -2.62
N VAL A 157 1.42 15.73 -2.43
CA VAL A 157 0.32 15.08 -3.15
C VAL A 157 -1.01 15.78 -2.88
N ILE A 158 -1.36 16.01 -1.61
CA ILE A 158 -2.63 16.64 -1.22
C ILE A 158 -2.65 18.11 -1.68
N GLY A 159 -1.55 18.83 -1.54
CA GLY A 159 -1.40 20.21 -1.99
C GLY A 159 -1.62 20.33 -3.50
N ASN A 160 -1.07 19.41 -4.30
CA ASN A 160 -1.29 19.35 -5.74
C ASN A 160 -2.75 19.05 -6.11
N ILE A 161 -3.42 18.14 -5.40
CA ILE A 161 -4.85 17.86 -5.59
C ILE A 161 -5.67 19.11 -5.30
N TYR A 162 -5.43 19.75 -4.15
CA TYR A 162 -6.13 20.95 -3.71
C TYR A 162 -5.92 22.13 -4.67
N SER A 163 -4.68 22.34 -5.12
CA SER A 163 -4.32 23.38 -6.10
C SER A 163 -5.06 23.17 -7.42
N ASN A 164 -5.04 21.96 -7.99
CA ASN A 164 -5.77 21.67 -9.22
C ASN A 164 -7.29 21.87 -9.08
N TRP A 165 -7.85 21.42 -7.95
CA TRP A 165 -9.27 21.59 -7.66
C TRP A 165 -9.66 23.08 -7.53
N SER A 166 -8.90 23.86 -6.74
CA SER A 166 -9.17 25.29 -6.51
C SER A 166 -9.00 26.14 -7.77
N LEU A 167 -8.12 25.74 -8.70
CA LEU A 167 -7.96 26.37 -10.02
C LEU A 167 -9.02 25.93 -11.05
N GLY A 168 -10.04 25.17 -10.64
CA GLY A 168 -11.12 24.74 -11.53
C GLY A 168 -10.73 23.66 -12.55
N ARG A 169 -9.56 23.03 -12.39
CA ARG A 169 -9.08 21.94 -13.28
C ARG A 169 -9.74 20.60 -12.97
N GLY A 170 -10.57 20.56 -11.92
CA GLY A 170 -11.25 19.36 -11.43
C GLY A 170 -10.43 18.60 -10.39
N LEU A 171 -11.07 17.62 -9.76
CA LEU A 171 -10.42 16.71 -8.83
C LEU A 171 -9.75 15.58 -9.64
N TYR A 172 -8.43 15.64 -9.75
CA TYR A 172 -7.63 14.57 -10.36
C TYR A 172 -6.79 13.89 -9.28
N ILE A 173 -7.05 12.62 -9.06
CA ILE A 173 -6.30 11.75 -8.16
C ILE A 173 -5.89 10.56 -9.00
N ASN A 174 -4.59 10.36 -9.21
CA ASN A 174 -4.09 9.17 -9.89
C ASN A 174 -3.82 8.04 -8.89
N GLU A 175 -3.71 6.82 -9.41
CA GLU A 175 -3.43 5.62 -8.64
C GLU A 175 -2.18 5.78 -7.75
N LEU A 176 -1.09 6.30 -8.31
CA LEU A 176 0.19 6.45 -7.62
C LEU A 176 0.10 7.42 -6.42
N MET A 177 -0.62 8.52 -6.56
CA MET A 177 -0.86 9.52 -5.51
C MET A 177 -1.62 8.89 -4.34
N ALA A 178 -2.68 8.12 -4.63
CA ALA A 178 -3.39 7.38 -3.60
C ALA A 178 -2.46 6.36 -2.91
N LYS A 179 -1.60 5.68 -3.68
CA LYS A 179 -0.64 4.70 -3.16
C LYS A 179 0.39 5.35 -2.23
N LYS A 180 0.96 6.50 -2.60
CA LYS A 180 1.88 7.27 -1.74
C LYS A 180 1.23 7.73 -0.43
N VAL A 181 -0.02 8.20 -0.47
CA VAL A 181 -0.75 8.58 0.76
C VAL A 181 -0.96 7.38 1.69
N SER A 182 -1.18 6.17 1.16
CA SER A 182 -1.35 4.96 1.97
C SER A 182 -0.08 4.57 2.76
N LEU A 183 1.10 5.00 2.31
CA LEU A 183 2.36 4.72 3.00
C LEU A 183 2.42 5.37 4.39
N LEU A 184 1.65 6.45 4.62
CA LEU A 184 1.45 7.00 5.97
C LEU A 184 0.91 5.94 6.92
N GLY A 185 -0.06 5.14 6.47
CA GLY A 185 -0.60 4.04 7.25
C GLY A 185 0.45 2.97 7.52
N CYS A 186 1.24 2.61 6.51
CA CYS A 186 2.29 1.60 6.61
C CYS A 186 3.39 2.00 7.62
N VAL A 187 3.88 3.23 7.56
CA VAL A 187 4.94 3.70 8.47
C VAL A 187 4.42 4.03 9.86
N THR A 188 3.16 4.45 9.99
CA THR A 188 2.51 4.55 11.31
C THR A 188 2.47 3.19 12.00
N MET A 189 2.22 2.09 11.28
CA MET A 189 2.30 0.74 11.84
C MET A 189 3.72 0.36 12.26
N LEU A 190 4.74 0.72 11.47
CA LEU A 190 6.16 0.52 11.81
C LEU A 190 6.55 1.24 13.12
N VAL A 191 6.08 2.48 13.29
CA VAL A 191 6.23 3.25 14.54
C VAL A 191 5.51 2.54 15.69
N GLY A 192 4.25 2.14 15.48
CA GLY A 192 3.45 1.40 16.46
C GLY A 192 4.12 0.11 16.93
N MET A 193 4.71 -0.64 16.00
CA MET A 193 5.47 -1.86 16.30
C MET A 193 6.70 -1.59 17.16
N SER A 194 7.45 -0.54 16.83
CA SER A 194 8.64 -0.13 17.59
C SER A 194 8.28 0.24 19.04
N LEU A 195 7.15 0.94 19.23
CA LEU A 195 6.63 1.28 20.55
C LEU A 195 6.17 0.04 21.33
N GLN A 196 5.45 -0.88 20.69
CA GLN A 196 5.01 -2.11 21.34
C GLN A 196 6.18 -2.99 21.79
N LYS A 197 7.22 -3.13 20.97
CA LYS A 197 8.42 -3.90 21.33
C LYS A 197 9.15 -3.34 22.54
N LYS A 198 9.26 -2.01 22.64
CA LYS A 198 9.86 -1.36 23.80
C LYS A 198 9.08 -1.68 25.08
N ARG A 199 7.75 -1.71 25.01
CA ARG A 199 6.89 -2.09 26.14
C ARG A 199 7.03 -3.56 26.51
N LYS A 200 7.00 -4.49 25.54
CA LYS A 200 7.14 -5.94 25.81
C LYS A 200 8.41 -6.24 26.61
N LYS A 201 9.55 -5.65 26.23
CA LYS A 201 10.83 -5.84 26.96
C LYS A 201 10.78 -5.41 28.42
N VAL A 202 10.04 -4.36 28.75
CA VAL A 202 9.91 -3.88 30.13
C VAL A 202 9.02 -4.82 30.96
N PHE A 203 7.98 -5.36 30.35
CA PHE A 203 6.97 -6.19 31.04
C PHE A 203 7.24 -7.69 31.01
N THR A 204 8.24 -8.19 30.28
CA THR A 204 8.53 -9.65 30.23
C THR A 204 8.94 -10.20 31.62
N GLY A 205 9.31 -9.33 32.57
CA GLY A 205 9.58 -9.71 33.97
C GLY A 205 8.37 -9.62 34.92
N LEU A 206 7.23 -9.08 34.48
CA LEU A 206 6.06 -8.80 35.31
C LEU A 206 4.80 -9.39 34.66
N LEU A 207 4.60 -10.70 34.89
CA LEU A 207 3.36 -11.47 34.74
C LEU A 207 2.73 -11.63 33.33
N LEU A 208 2.26 -12.87 33.13
CA LEU A 208 1.56 -13.48 32.00
C LEU A 208 0.16 -12.89 31.72
N GLU A 209 -0.09 -11.64 32.11
CA GLU A 209 -1.39 -11.01 31.90
C GLU A 209 -1.54 -10.71 30.41
N SER A 210 -2.63 -11.19 29.80
CA SER A 210 -2.88 -11.04 28.37
C SER A 210 -2.81 -9.56 28.02
N GLN A 211 -1.70 -9.15 27.41
CA GLN A 211 -1.36 -7.73 27.29
C GLN A 211 -2.33 -7.09 26.29
N ALA A 212 -3.46 -6.61 26.79
CA ALA A 212 -4.47 -5.95 25.98
C ALA A 212 -3.78 -4.78 25.26
N THR A 213 -3.80 -4.80 23.93
CA THR A 213 -3.24 -3.73 23.11
C THR A 213 -3.75 -2.39 23.63
N SER A 214 -2.86 -1.44 23.92
CA SER A 214 -3.30 -0.14 24.45
C SER A 214 -4.28 0.53 23.49
N LEU A 215 -5.21 1.32 24.03
CA LEU A 215 -6.22 2.02 23.23
C LEU A 215 -5.60 2.85 22.10
N SER A 216 -4.54 3.61 22.40
CA SER A 216 -3.81 4.41 21.41
C SER A 216 -3.18 3.57 20.28
N ALA A 217 -2.60 2.42 20.61
CA ALA A 217 -2.08 1.48 19.61
C ALA A 217 -3.21 0.93 18.74
N SER A 218 -4.38 0.63 19.31
CA SER A 218 -5.55 0.18 18.54
C SER A 218 -6.09 1.26 17.60
N PHE A 219 -6.09 2.53 18.03
CA PHE A 219 -6.43 3.66 17.16
C PHE A 219 -5.42 3.83 16.03
N ALA A 220 -4.12 3.72 16.30
CA ALA A 220 -3.10 3.80 15.26
C ALA A 220 -3.24 2.66 14.23
N LEU A 221 -3.54 1.44 14.67
CA LEU A 221 -3.82 0.30 13.79
C LEU A 221 -5.08 0.53 12.94
N LEU A 222 -6.15 1.05 13.56
CA LEU A 222 -7.37 1.41 12.84
C LEU A 222 -7.11 2.50 11.79
N ALA A 223 -6.42 3.58 12.17
CA ALA A 223 -6.10 4.67 11.26
C ALA A 223 -5.25 4.19 10.08
N GLY A 224 -4.20 3.39 10.34
CA GLY A 224 -3.38 2.81 9.29
C GLY A 224 -4.19 1.89 8.36
N ARG A 225 -5.10 1.08 8.91
CA ARG A 225 -5.98 0.21 8.13
C ARG A 225 -6.93 1.02 7.25
N LEU A 226 -7.54 2.06 7.78
CA LEU A 226 -8.46 2.94 7.04
C LEU A 226 -7.76 3.70 5.92
N LEU A 227 -6.51 4.15 6.11
CA LEU A 227 -5.71 4.79 5.07
C LEU A 227 -5.40 3.82 3.91
N ILE A 228 -5.04 2.58 4.23
CA ILE A 228 -4.78 1.54 3.22
C ILE A 228 -6.10 1.09 2.55
N THR A 229 -7.19 0.97 3.31
CA THR A 229 -8.53 0.72 2.79
C THR A 229 -8.96 1.79 1.80
N PHE A 230 -8.74 3.07 2.12
CA PHE A 230 -9.08 4.18 1.25
C PHE A 230 -8.35 4.06 -0.10
N LEU A 231 -7.06 3.70 -0.07
CA LEU A 231 -6.31 3.40 -1.29
C LEU A 231 -6.99 2.33 -2.14
N PHE A 232 -7.21 1.14 -1.60
CA PHE A 232 -7.71 0.02 -2.41
C PHE A 232 -9.14 0.24 -2.89
N ALA A 233 -9.97 0.89 -2.07
CA ALA A 233 -11.32 1.26 -2.47
C ALA A 233 -11.29 2.31 -3.58
N PHE A 234 -10.45 3.35 -3.45
CA PHE A 234 -10.30 4.37 -4.46
C PHE A 234 -9.80 3.77 -5.78
N VAL A 235 -8.64 3.10 -5.76
CA VAL A 235 -8.01 2.50 -6.95
C VAL A 235 -8.92 1.46 -7.57
N GLY A 236 -9.48 0.56 -6.76
CA GLY A 236 -10.40 -0.47 -7.25
C GLY A 236 -11.60 0.14 -7.97
N VAL A 237 -12.24 1.17 -7.40
CA VAL A 237 -13.43 1.79 -8.00
C VAL A 237 -13.08 2.68 -9.19
N SER A 238 -12.09 3.56 -9.06
CA SER A 238 -11.76 4.55 -10.09
C SER A 238 -11.11 3.88 -11.31
N GLU A 239 -10.16 2.98 -11.10
CA GLU A 239 -9.45 2.33 -12.20
C GLU A 239 -10.29 1.24 -12.87
N LEU A 240 -11.07 0.44 -12.13
CA LEU A 240 -12.00 -0.49 -12.79
C LEU A 240 -13.10 0.27 -13.54
N GLY A 241 -13.62 1.35 -12.96
CA GLY A 241 -14.58 2.22 -13.66
C GLY A 241 -14.00 2.79 -14.96
N ARG A 242 -12.72 3.21 -14.94
CA ARG A 242 -12.00 3.64 -16.15
C ARG A 242 -11.87 2.50 -17.17
N LEU A 243 -11.45 1.31 -16.75
CA LEU A 243 -11.27 0.15 -17.63
C LEU A 243 -12.58 -0.32 -18.26
N MET A 244 -13.69 -0.21 -17.54
CA MET A 244 -15.01 -0.53 -18.08
C MET A 244 -15.56 0.52 -19.05
N SER A 245 -14.99 1.74 -19.06
CA SER A 245 -15.51 2.86 -19.87
C SER A 245 -15.02 2.89 -21.32
N GLU A 246 -14.31 1.85 -21.78
CA GLU A 246 -13.65 1.70 -23.11
C GLU A 246 -12.69 2.83 -23.52
N ASN A 247 -12.61 3.91 -22.74
CA ASN A 247 -11.80 5.09 -23.00
C ASN A 247 -10.56 5.10 -22.10
N SER A 248 -9.71 4.08 -22.24
CA SER A 248 -8.40 4.10 -21.58
C SER A 248 -7.56 5.21 -22.21
N PRO A 249 -7.03 6.18 -21.42
CA PRO A 249 -6.06 7.15 -21.93
C PRO A 249 -4.67 6.53 -22.12
N TYR A 250 -4.48 5.28 -21.69
CA TYR A 250 -3.23 4.57 -21.76
C TYR A 250 -3.07 3.81 -23.08
N ARG A 251 -1.84 3.39 -23.36
CA ARG A 251 -1.52 2.63 -24.57
C ARG A 251 -1.79 1.15 -24.35
N ASP A 252 -1.99 0.42 -25.45
CA ASP A 252 -2.05 -1.03 -25.40
C ASP A 252 -0.81 -1.61 -24.70
N GLY A 253 -1.04 -2.47 -23.70
CA GLY A 253 0.01 -3.06 -22.88
C GLY A 253 0.51 -2.19 -21.72
N ASP A 254 -0.15 -1.07 -21.42
CA ASP A 254 0.15 -0.28 -20.22
C ASP A 254 -0.23 -1.07 -18.95
N PRO A 255 0.66 -1.17 -17.95
CA PRO A 255 0.38 -1.85 -16.68
C PRO A 255 -0.88 -1.35 -15.95
N HIS A 256 -1.26 -0.08 -16.13
CA HIS A 256 -2.49 0.46 -15.56
C HIS A 256 -3.72 -0.29 -16.06
N ASP A 257 -3.65 -0.94 -17.22
CA ASP A 257 -4.76 -1.69 -17.82
C ASP A 257 -4.84 -3.16 -17.36
N THR A 258 -4.00 -3.55 -16.40
CA THR A 258 -4.10 -4.86 -15.74
C THR A 258 -5.30 -4.88 -14.79
N ILE A 259 -6.31 -5.72 -15.09
CA ILE A 259 -7.57 -5.80 -14.35
C ILE A 259 -7.45 -6.58 -13.04
N TRP A 260 -6.75 -7.72 -13.06
CA TRP A 260 -6.79 -8.70 -11.96
C TRP A 260 -6.38 -8.14 -10.57
N PRO A 261 -5.32 -7.32 -10.42
CA PRO A 261 -4.90 -6.84 -9.10
C PRO A 261 -5.97 -5.94 -8.48
N LYS A 262 -6.54 -5.06 -9.30
CA LYS A 262 -7.59 -4.11 -8.91
C LYS A 262 -8.84 -4.85 -8.44
N CYS A 263 -9.23 -5.93 -9.12
CA CYS A 263 -10.34 -6.78 -8.69
C CYS A 263 -10.05 -7.46 -7.34
N VAL A 264 -8.87 -8.08 -7.20
CA VAL A 264 -8.48 -8.77 -5.95
C VAL A 264 -8.43 -7.79 -4.78
N GLU A 265 -7.82 -6.63 -4.98
CA GLU A 265 -7.71 -5.56 -3.97
C GLU A 265 -9.09 -5.02 -3.58
N LEU A 266 -9.97 -4.74 -4.55
CA LEU A 266 -11.32 -4.27 -4.29
C LEU A 266 -12.18 -5.31 -3.55
N ILE A 267 -12.01 -6.60 -3.84
CA ILE A 267 -12.70 -7.67 -3.12
C ILE A 267 -12.22 -7.75 -1.67
N LEU A 268 -10.90 -7.69 -1.45
CA LEU A 268 -10.29 -7.87 -0.14
C LEU A 268 -10.35 -6.60 0.73
N VAL A 269 -10.59 -5.42 0.15
CA VAL A 269 -10.64 -4.16 0.90
C VAL A 269 -11.74 -4.15 1.95
N ILE A 270 -12.85 -4.85 1.71
CA ILE A 270 -14.01 -4.88 2.62
C ILE A 270 -13.71 -5.68 3.88
N PRO A 271 -13.35 -6.99 3.81
CA PRO A 271 -12.95 -7.73 5.01
C PRO A 271 -11.75 -7.06 5.70
N PHE A 272 -10.86 -6.43 4.94
CA PHE A 272 -9.73 -5.69 5.50
C PHE A 272 -10.21 -4.48 6.32
N ALA A 273 -11.09 -3.64 5.78
CA ALA A 273 -11.63 -2.47 6.46
C ALA A 273 -12.30 -2.83 7.79
N LEU A 274 -13.13 -3.88 7.76
CA LEU A 274 -13.84 -4.42 8.92
C LEU A 274 -12.90 -5.06 9.96
N GLY A 275 -11.67 -5.40 9.58
CA GLY A 275 -10.78 -6.18 10.43
C GLY A 275 -11.31 -7.59 10.64
N PHE A 276 -11.75 -8.22 9.55
CA PHE A 276 -12.19 -9.61 9.50
C PHE A 276 -11.07 -10.50 8.96
N HIS A 277 -10.72 -11.53 9.73
CA HIS A 277 -9.52 -12.34 9.55
C HIS A 277 -8.30 -11.49 9.20
N THR A 278 -8.04 -10.46 10.02
CA THR A 278 -7.10 -9.37 9.69
C THR A 278 -5.75 -9.90 9.23
N SER A 279 -5.24 -10.97 9.86
CA SER A 279 -3.97 -11.61 9.50
C SER A 279 -4.00 -12.19 8.08
N THR A 280 -5.00 -13.03 7.78
CA THR A 280 -5.16 -13.67 6.48
C THR A 280 -5.42 -12.64 5.39
N THR A 281 -6.35 -11.71 5.63
CA THR A 281 -6.71 -10.67 4.65
C THR A 281 -5.52 -9.76 4.34
N ALA A 282 -4.77 -9.33 5.36
CA ALA A 282 -3.58 -8.51 5.15
C ALA A 282 -2.49 -9.26 4.37
N ARG A 283 -2.28 -10.55 4.66
CA ARG A 283 -1.31 -11.39 3.94
C ARG A 283 -1.69 -11.56 2.47
N THR A 284 -2.96 -11.82 2.17
CA THR A 284 -3.44 -11.97 0.79
C THR A 284 -3.32 -10.66 0.01
N LEU A 285 -3.66 -9.52 0.62
CA LEU A 285 -3.45 -8.20 0.02
C LEU A 285 -1.95 -7.93 -0.22
N ALA A 286 -1.08 -8.27 0.73
CA ALA A 286 0.37 -8.11 0.56
C ALA A 286 0.91 -8.96 -0.60
N ILE A 287 0.44 -10.20 -0.76
CA ILE A 287 0.78 -11.07 -1.89
C ILE A 287 0.27 -10.47 -3.20
N SER A 288 -0.97 -9.99 -3.24
CA SER A 288 -1.56 -9.35 -4.43
C SER A 288 -0.70 -8.16 -4.90
N LEU A 289 -0.35 -7.26 -3.99
CA LEU A 289 0.49 -6.10 -4.28
C LEU A 289 1.90 -6.47 -4.73
N ALA A 290 2.52 -7.48 -4.10
CA ALA A 290 3.84 -7.96 -4.51
C ALA A 290 3.81 -8.59 -5.91
N LEU A 291 2.77 -9.38 -6.20
CA LEU A 291 2.54 -9.94 -7.54
C LEU A 291 2.26 -8.85 -8.57
N GLU A 292 1.47 -7.82 -8.23
CA GLU A 292 1.26 -6.67 -9.10
C GLU A 292 2.58 -5.96 -9.40
N ALA A 293 3.40 -5.69 -8.37
CA ALA A 293 4.72 -5.09 -8.56
C ALA A 293 5.58 -5.91 -9.53
N MET A 294 5.66 -7.23 -9.32
CA MET A 294 6.50 -8.12 -10.13
C MET A 294 6.00 -8.34 -11.56
N THR A 295 4.68 -8.38 -11.77
CA THR A 295 4.09 -8.77 -13.07
C THR A 295 3.67 -7.57 -13.91
N ALA A 296 3.12 -6.52 -13.31
CA ALA A 296 2.66 -5.33 -14.01
C ALA A 296 3.73 -4.23 -14.02
N TRP A 297 4.47 -4.04 -12.92
CA TRP A 297 5.35 -2.89 -12.74
C TRP A 297 6.85 -3.18 -12.82
N SER A 298 7.24 -4.32 -13.41
CA SER A 298 8.66 -4.67 -13.56
C SER A 298 9.37 -3.66 -14.47
N TRP A 299 10.10 -2.71 -13.88
CA TRP A 299 10.69 -1.58 -14.60
C TRP A 299 11.80 -1.99 -15.58
N SER A 300 12.42 -3.16 -15.38
CA SER A 300 13.52 -3.65 -16.22
C SER A 300 13.10 -3.93 -17.67
N LEU A 301 11.78 -4.03 -17.92
CA LEU A 301 11.20 -4.30 -19.23
C LEU A 301 10.73 -3.04 -19.96
N PHE A 302 10.76 -1.86 -19.32
CA PHE A 302 10.25 -0.62 -19.90
C PHE A 302 11.36 0.24 -20.50
N PRO A 303 11.08 1.00 -21.58
CA PRO A 303 12.00 2.01 -22.07
C PRO A 303 12.34 3.04 -20.98
N LEU A 304 13.57 3.57 -20.99
CA LEU A 304 14.09 4.53 -19.98
C LEU A 304 13.11 5.65 -19.58
N ARG A 305 12.35 6.20 -20.56
CA ARG A 305 11.38 7.28 -20.33
C ARG A 305 10.18 6.88 -19.43
N TRP A 306 9.87 5.59 -19.33
CA TRP A 306 8.77 5.04 -18.52
C TRP A 306 9.27 4.29 -17.28
N ALA A 307 10.53 3.86 -17.30
CA ALA A 307 11.13 3.10 -16.21
C ALA A 307 11.04 3.81 -14.86
N GLY A 308 11.12 5.15 -14.84
CA GLY A 308 10.93 5.94 -13.61
C GLY A 308 9.53 5.77 -13.01
N HIS A 309 8.48 5.93 -13.82
CA HIS A 309 7.09 5.76 -13.40
C HIS A 309 6.80 4.33 -12.94
N SER A 310 7.20 3.33 -13.73
CA SER A 310 7.01 1.92 -13.35
C SER A 310 7.77 1.56 -12.08
N ARG A 311 8.99 2.09 -11.89
CA ARG A 311 9.77 1.90 -10.67
C ARG A 311 9.05 2.47 -9.45
N GLU A 312 8.44 3.66 -9.55
CA GLU A 312 7.66 4.25 -8.45
C GLU A 312 6.46 3.38 -8.06
N HIS A 313 5.68 2.88 -9.03
CA HIS A 313 4.59 1.93 -8.75
C HIS A 313 5.11 0.66 -8.08
N TYR A 314 6.20 0.08 -8.60
CA TYR A 314 6.81 -1.12 -8.06
C TYR A 314 7.18 -0.95 -6.59
N VAL A 315 7.97 0.08 -6.26
CA VAL A 315 8.47 0.26 -4.89
C VAL A 315 7.36 0.65 -3.92
N THR A 316 6.36 1.41 -4.39
CA THR A 316 5.20 1.79 -3.57
C THR A 316 4.32 0.58 -3.26
N ASN A 317 4.09 -0.30 -4.24
CA ASN A 317 3.37 -1.55 -4.04
C ASN A 317 4.08 -2.46 -3.03
N LEU A 318 5.41 -2.63 -3.18
CA LEU A 318 6.19 -3.40 -2.22
C LEU A 318 6.12 -2.78 -0.82
N ALA A 319 6.31 -1.48 -0.68
CA ALA A 319 6.23 -0.82 0.62
C ALA A 319 4.86 -0.97 1.28
N THR A 320 3.78 -0.89 0.49
CA THR A 320 2.41 -1.11 0.98
C THR A 320 2.20 -2.56 1.42
N ALA A 321 2.71 -3.53 0.65
CA ALA A 321 2.72 -4.94 1.03
C ALA A 321 3.52 -5.17 2.33
N GLY A 322 4.65 -4.48 2.49
CA GLY A 322 5.44 -4.48 3.72
C GLY A 322 4.64 -3.98 4.93
N GLY A 323 3.90 -2.87 4.78
CA GLY A 323 3.01 -2.35 5.82
C GLY A 323 1.92 -3.35 6.23
N LEU A 324 1.32 -4.04 5.25
CA LEU A 324 0.32 -5.10 5.50
C LEU A 324 0.92 -6.30 6.25
N LEU A 325 2.15 -6.71 5.94
CA LEU A 325 2.86 -7.75 6.69
C LEU A 325 3.15 -7.33 8.14
N LEU A 326 3.48 -6.05 8.36
CA LEU A 326 3.64 -5.52 9.71
C LEU A 326 2.30 -5.52 10.46
N LEU A 327 1.20 -5.13 9.80
CA LEU A 327 -0.14 -5.19 10.38
C LEU A 327 -0.51 -6.61 10.83
N GLN A 328 -0.19 -7.61 10.00
CA GLN A 328 -0.37 -9.02 10.34
C GLN A 328 0.33 -9.38 11.66
N SER A 329 1.54 -8.87 11.88
CA SER A 329 2.33 -9.15 13.10
C SER A 329 1.84 -8.41 14.35
N LEU A 330 1.20 -7.25 14.17
CA LEU A 330 0.65 -6.45 15.27
C LEU A 330 -0.74 -6.91 15.70
N GLY A 331 -1.43 -7.63 14.81
CA GLY A 331 -2.86 -7.93 14.93
C GLY A 331 -3.72 -6.73 14.52
N GLY A 332 -5.03 -6.94 14.43
CA GLY A 332 -5.95 -5.89 13.96
C GLY A 332 -6.31 -4.82 15.01
N GLY A 333 -5.93 -5.01 16.27
CA GLY A 333 -6.26 -4.11 17.38
C GLY A 333 -7.68 -4.32 17.93
N ARG A 334 -8.09 -3.47 18.89
CA ARG A 334 -9.41 -3.60 19.57
C ARG A 334 -10.62 -3.30 18.68
N PHE A 335 -10.42 -2.57 17.60
CA PHE A 335 -11.47 -2.09 16.71
C PHE A 335 -11.54 -2.98 15.46
N THR A 336 -11.76 -4.28 15.66
CA THR A 336 -11.87 -5.26 14.58
C THR A 336 -13.10 -6.12 14.81
N MET A 337 -13.63 -6.64 13.71
CA MET A 337 -14.65 -7.68 13.78
C MET A 337 -14.10 -8.94 14.46
N ASP A 338 -12.83 -9.29 14.23
CA ASP A 338 -12.14 -10.39 14.92
C ASP A 338 -12.24 -10.28 16.46
N GLU A 339 -12.00 -9.08 17.01
CA GLU A 339 -12.06 -8.85 18.45
C GLU A 339 -13.50 -8.88 18.98
N MET A 340 -14.46 -8.37 18.19
CA MET A 340 -15.87 -8.40 18.57
C MET A 340 -16.43 -9.82 18.62
N LEU A 341 -16.07 -10.66 17.65
CA LEU A 341 -16.49 -12.06 17.62
C LEU A 341 -15.92 -12.84 18.80
N ARG A 342 -14.62 -12.64 19.11
CA ARG A 342 -13.96 -13.27 20.26
C ARG A 342 -14.64 -12.98 21.60
N LYS A 343 -15.16 -11.76 21.79
CA LYS A 343 -15.88 -11.37 23.02
C LYS A 343 -17.26 -11.98 23.17
N LYS A 344 -17.87 -12.44 22.07
CA LYS A 344 -19.20 -13.07 22.11
C LYS A 344 -19.13 -14.53 22.56
N GLU A 345 -17.97 -15.16 22.37
CA GLU A 345 -17.73 -16.57 22.70
C GLU A 345 -17.26 -16.77 24.15
N SER A 346 -16.74 -15.71 24.78
CA SER A 346 -16.39 -15.64 26.21
C SER A 346 -17.58 -15.21 27.06
#